data_AF-A0A914R1R7-F1
#
_entry.id   AF-A0A914R1R7-F1
#
_cell.length_a   1.000
_cell.length_b   1.000
_cell.length_c   1.000
_cell.angle_alpha   90.00
_cell.angle_beta   90.00
_cell.angle_gamma   90.00
#
_symmetry.space_group_name_H-M   'P 1'
#
loop_
_entity.id
_entity.type
_entity.pdbx_description
1 polymer ?
#
loop_
_entity_poly.entity_id
_entity_poly.type
_entity_poly.pdbx_seq_one_letter_code
_entity_poly.pdbx_strand_id
1 'polypeptide(L)'
;MMRVHLQLVTNYGINESITNYINKLNIYVFPVLNPDGFEYSLTSDEGLIRHWRKNRAPENCTGVLGNREDICCIGVDLNRNFDFAFAHRSVPYNNPCSDEFQGPYPFSEPETRSLAEKAVDEIRAFRGTKYELGTAADILAWFGFQMKPHWLLPTAQETWHGIRVIIDQ
;
A
#
# COMPACT_ATOMS: atom_id res chain seq x y z
N MET A 1 -5.73 -3.47 10.20
CA MET A 1 -5.50 -4.64 9.31
C MET A 1 -5.45 -5.99 10.03
N MET A 2 -4.96 -6.09 11.28
CA MET A 2 -4.85 -7.38 12.01
C MET A 2 -6.16 -8.17 12.21
N ARG A 3 -7.33 -7.54 12.05
CA ARG A 3 -8.60 -8.24 12.30
C ARG A 3 -9.05 -9.16 11.16
N VAL A 4 -8.63 -8.86 9.92
CA VAL A 4 -9.08 -9.58 8.72
C VAL A 4 -8.48 -10.98 8.65
N HIS A 5 -7.16 -11.11 8.81
CA HIS A 5 -6.51 -12.43 8.79
C HIS A 5 -7.02 -13.33 9.91
N LEU A 6 -7.27 -12.76 11.11
CA LEU A 6 -7.86 -13.49 12.22
C LEU A 6 -9.25 -14.02 11.85
N GLN A 7 -10.10 -13.18 11.25
CA GLN A 7 -11.43 -13.59 10.79
C GLN A 7 -11.38 -14.71 9.74
N LEU A 8 -10.41 -14.69 8.82
CA LEU A 8 -10.23 -15.75 7.83
C LEU A 8 -9.86 -17.08 8.50
N VAL A 9 -8.92 -17.06 9.44
CA VAL A 9 -8.46 -18.28 10.13
C VAL A 9 -9.51 -18.84 11.09
N THR A 10 -10.10 -17.99 11.94
CA THR A 10 -10.99 -18.47 13.00
C THR A 10 -12.34 -18.97 12.48
N ASN A 11 -12.75 -18.55 11.28
CA ASN A 11 -14.04 -18.95 10.71
C ASN A 11 -13.93 -19.98 9.58
N TYR A 12 -12.72 -20.45 9.26
CA TYR A 12 -12.55 -21.56 8.32
C TYR A 12 -13.17 -22.85 8.88
N GLY A 13 -14.01 -23.52 8.09
CA GLY A 13 -14.77 -24.69 8.51
C GLY A 13 -16.01 -24.38 9.37
N ILE A 14 -16.23 -23.11 9.73
CA ILE A 14 -17.40 -22.66 10.51
C ILE A 14 -18.34 -21.84 9.63
N ASN A 15 -17.80 -20.82 8.95
CA ASN A 15 -18.55 -19.99 8.03
C ASN A 15 -18.38 -20.53 6.60
N GLU A 16 -19.49 -20.91 5.98
CA GLU A 16 -19.50 -21.54 4.65
C GLU A 16 -18.89 -20.62 3.58
N SER A 17 -19.22 -19.33 3.58
CA SER A 17 -18.68 -18.36 2.62
C SER A 17 -17.16 -18.22 2.76
N ILE A 18 -16.65 -17.97 3.96
CA ILE A 18 -15.20 -17.86 4.22
C ILE A 18 -14.48 -19.16 3.82
N THR A 19 -15.06 -20.31 4.16
CA THR A 19 -14.51 -21.62 3.78
C THR A 19 -14.43 -21.78 2.26
N ASN A 20 -15.49 -21.39 1.56
CA ASN A 20 -15.54 -21.44 0.10
C ASN A 20 -14.49 -20.51 -0.55
N TYR A 21 -14.26 -19.31 -0.01
CA TYR A 21 -13.20 -18.42 -0.50
C TYR A 21 -11.82 -19.00 -0.26
N ILE A 22 -11.53 -19.44 0.97
CA ILE A 22 -10.21 -20.01 1.31
C ILE A 22 -9.91 -21.26 0.47
N ASN A 23 -10.93 -22.06 0.14
CA ASN A 23 -10.76 -23.24 -0.72
C ASN A 23 -10.56 -22.90 -2.21
N LYS A 24 -10.95 -21.70 -2.67
CA LYS A 24 -10.92 -21.31 -4.09
C LYS A 24 -9.91 -20.23 -4.43
N LEU A 25 -9.47 -19.45 -3.44
CA LEU A 25 -8.59 -18.30 -3.60
C LEU A 25 -7.29 -18.50 -2.84
N ASN A 26 -6.18 -18.05 -3.44
CA ASN A 26 -4.96 -17.80 -2.71
C ASN A 26 -5.02 -16.39 -2.13
N ILE A 27 -5.07 -16.28 -0.80
CA ILE A 27 -5.17 -15.00 -0.11
C ILE A 27 -3.80 -14.63 0.46
N TYR A 28 -3.21 -13.55 -0.04
CA TYR A 28 -1.95 -12.99 0.46
C TYR A 28 -2.24 -11.74 1.28
N VAL A 29 -1.80 -11.73 2.54
CA VAL A 29 -1.97 -10.60 3.45
C VAL A 29 -0.60 -10.06 3.83
N PHE A 30 -0.39 -8.76 3.60
CA PHE A 30 0.83 -8.03 3.98
C PHE A 30 0.48 -7.03 5.09
N PRO A 31 0.65 -7.37 6.38
CA PRO A 31 0.17 -6.56 7.50
C PRO A 31 0.71 -5.13 7.52
N VAL A 32 1.98 -4.97 7.15
CA VAL A 32 2.70 -3.71 7.10
C VAL A 32 3.64 -3.76 5.89
N LEU A 33 3.39 -2.91 4.88
CA LEU A 33 4.23 -2.80 3.69
C LEU A 33 5.41 -1.82 3.88
N ASN A 34 5.34 -0.96 4.89
CA ASN A 34 6.38 0.00 5.27
C ASN A 34 6.80 -0.24 6.72
N PRO A 35 7.53 -1.32 7.03
CA PRO A 35 7.90 -1.65 8.41
C PRO A 35 8.79 -0.57 9.03
N ASP A 36 9.76 -0.05 8.27
CA ASP A 36 10.71 0.94 8.79
C ASP A 36 10.04 2.27 9.12
N GLY A 37 9.16 2.75 8.24
CA GLY A 37 8.38 3.97 8.49
C GLY A 37 7.37 3.79 9.63
N PHE A 38 6.77 2.60 9.74
CA PHE A 38 5.88 2.26 10.85
C PHE A 38 6.61 2.31 12.19
N GLU A 39 7.74 1.60 12.32
CA GLU A 39 8.57 1.63 13.54
C GLU A 39 9.06 3.04 13.86
N TYR A 40 9.53 3.78 12.84
CA TYR A 40 9.96 5.16 13.04
C TYR A 40 8.84 6.03 13.63
N SER A 41 7.60 5.87 13.15
CA SER A 41 6.46 6.63 13.66
C SER A 41 6.11 6.37 15.14
N LEU A 42 6.62 5.29 15.71
CA LEU A 42 6.43 4.92 17.13
C LEU A 42 7.55 5.44 18.03
N THR A 43 8.61 6.03 17.45
CA THR A 43 9.77 6.50 18.23
C THR A 43 9.48 7.81 18.99
N SER A 44 8.42 8.53 18.60
CA SER A 44 7.99 9.78 19.26
C SER A 44 6.53 10.09 18.94
N ASP A 45 5.84 10.71 19.91
CA ASP A 45 4.48 11.25 19.73
C ASP A 45 4.47 12.64 19.07
N GLU A 46 5.64 13.22 18.79
CA GLU A 46 5.73 14.49 18.06
C GLU A 46 5.15 14.35 16.65
N GLY A 47 4.33 15.31 16.23
CA GLY A 47 3.60 15.23 14.96
C GLY A 47 4.48 14.96 13.73
N LEU A 48 5.72 15.46 13.70
CA LEU A 48 6.66 15.22 12.60
C LEU A 48 7.08 13.74 12.49
N ILE A 49 7.11 13.01 13.60
CA ILE A 49 7.52 11.61 13.67
C ILE A 49 6.27 10.72 13.67
N ARG A 50 5.28 11.02 14.51
CA ARG A 50 4.07 10.21 14.66
C ARG A 50 3.25 10.14 13.37
N HIS A 51 3.31 11.18 12.53
CA HIS A 51 2.65 11.23 11.23
C HIS A 51 3.56 10.88 10.05
N TRP A 52 4.69 10.21 10.31
CA TRP A 52 5.62 9.80 9.24
C TRP A 52 4.91 8.93 8.19
N ARG A 53 5.08 9.30 6.91
CA ARG A 53 4.40 8.68 5.78
C ARG A 53 5.29 7.78 4.94
N LYS A 54 6.49 8.26 4.62
CA LYS A 54 7.43 7.63 3.68
C LYS A 54 8.13 6.42 4.30
N ASN A 55 8.88 5.66 3.50
CA ASN A 55 9.81 4.68 4.06
C ASN A 55 11.02 5.38 4.73
N ARG A 56 12.06 4.61 5.04
CA ARG A 56 13.30 5.10 5.65
C ARG A 56 14.52 4.91 4.73
N ALA A 57 14.32 4.98 3.42
CA ALA A 57 15.42 4.99 2.46
C ALA A 57 16.42 6.12 2.77
N PRO A 58 17.71 5.93 2.42
CA PRO A 58 18.78 6.86 2.79
C PRO A 58 18.48 8.32 2.51
N GLU A 59 19.12 9.17 3.29
CA GLU A 59 19.01 10.62 3.19
C GLU A 59 19.42 11.12 1.80
N ASN A 60 18.59 11.99 1.23
CA ASN A 60 18.83 12.63 -0.05
C ASN A 60 18.92 14.15 0.13
N CYS A 61 20.13 14.69 -0.06
CA CYS A 61 20.48 16.10 0.14
C CYS A 61 20.34 16.94 -1.13
N THR A 62 19.23 16.77 -1.85
CA THR A 62 18.90 17.59 -3.04
C THR A 62 17.48 18.15 -2.94
N GLY A 63 16.86 18.10 -1.76
CA GLY A 63 15.48 18.52 -1.55
C GLY A 63 15.33 20.03 -1.39
N VAL A 64 14.10 20.50 -1.60
CA VAL A 64 13.74 21.92 -1.46
C VAL A 64 12.58 22.05 -0.47
N LEU A 65 12.71 22.96 0.51
CA LEU A 65 11.67 23.28 1.48
C LEU A 65 11.49 24.80 1.59
N GLY A 66 10.40 25.31 1.01
CA GLY A 66 10.17 26.75 0.89
C GLY A 66 11.28 27.40 0.06
N ASN A 67 12.00 28.35 0.66
CA ASN A 67 13.11 29.06 0.01
C ASN A 67 14.49 28.41 0.28
N ARG A 68 14.53 27.21 0.88
CA ARG A 68 15.78 26.51 1.20
C ARG A 68 15.99 25.36 0.22
N GLU A 69 17.17 25.29 -0.36
CA GLU A 69 17.63 24.24 -1.28
C GLU A 69 18.64 23.32 -0.59
N ASP A 70 18.98 22.20 -1.24
CA ASP A 70 19.91 21.16 -0.75
C ASP A 70 19.58 20.66 0.66
N ILE A 71 18.29 20.61 0.97
CA ILE A 71 17.79 20.06 2.24
C ILE A 71 17.84 18.55 2.16
N CYS A 72 18.47 17.98 3.18
CA CYS A 72 18.53 16.55 3.36
C CYS A 72 17.20 16.02 3.90
N CYS A 73 16.55 15.19 3.09
CA CYS A 73 15.26 14.61 3.38
C CYS A 73 15.30 13.10 3.18
N ILE A 74 14.64 12.36 4.06
CA ILE A 74 14.70 10.91 4.14
C ILE A 74 13.43 10.29 3.57
N GLY A 75 13.60 9.16 2.88
CA GLY A 75 12.50 8.29 2.48
C GLY A 75 11.79 8.67 1.18
N VAL A 76 11.08 7.68 0.65
CA VAL A 76 10.29 7.70 -0.57
C VAL A 76 8.85 7.33 -0.24
N ASP A 77 7.87 7.94 -0.93
CA ASP A 77 6.47 7.56 -0.85
C ASP A 77 6.24 6.27 -1.64
N LEU A 78 6.11 5.15 -0.92
CA LEU A 78 5.89 3.84 -1.53
C LEU A 78 4.60 3.80 -2.36
N ASN A 79 3.58 4.59 -2.03
CA ASN A 79 2.33 4.66 -2.80
C ASN A 79 2.42 5.57 -4.04
N ARG A 80 3.63 6.03 -4.38
CA ARG A 80 3.95 6.76 -5.62
C ARG A 80 5.12 6.13 -6.39
N ASN A 81 5.83 5.18 -5.79
CA ASN A 81 7.03 4.56 -6.35
C ASN A 81 6.75 3.39 -7.33
N PHE A 82 5.49 3.13 -7.70
CA PHE A 82 5.14 2.14 -8.73
C PHE A 82 5.34 2.71 -10.15
N ASP A 83 5.55 1.84 -11.14
CA ASP A 83 5.71 2.23 -12.57
C ASP A 83 4.41 2.70 -13.25
N PHE A 84 3.32 2.77 -12.51
CA PHE A 84 2.07 3.32 -13.01
C PHE A 84 1.99 4.82 -12.70
N ALA A 85 1.80 5.64 -13.74
CA ALA A 85 1.73 7.10 -13.62
C ALA A 85 2.95 7.72 -12.90
N PHE A 86 4.12 7.10 -13.06
CA PHE A 86 5.36 7.61 -12.51
C PHE A 86 5.77 8.92 -13.22
N ALA A 87 5.95 9.97 -12.44
CA ALA A 87 6.09 11.35 -12.89
C ALA A 87 7.22 12.09 -12.15
N HIS A 88 8.34 11.42 -11.86
CA HIS A 88 9.49 11.95 -11.10
C HIS A 88 10.17 13.18 -11.73
N ARG A 89 9.73 13.68 -12.89
CA ARG A 89 10.21 14.95 -13.45
C ARG A 89 9.35 16.15 -13.04
N SER A 90 8.20 15.90 -12.41
CA SER A 90 7.24 16.92 -12.03
C SER A 90 7.26 17.15 -10.52
N VAL A 91 7.12 18.41 -10.12
CA VAL A 91 6.87 18.79 -8.72
C VAL A 91 5.44 18.35 -8.36
N PRO A 92 5.19 17.78 -7.16
CA PRO A 92 6.15 17.59 -6.06
C PRO A 92 6.88 16.24 -6.06
N TYR A 93 6.59 15.35 -7.02
CA TYR A 93 7.11 13.98 -7.08
C TYR A 93 8.63 13.87 -7.21
N ASN A 94 9.28 14.91 -7.73
CA ASN A 94 10.72 15.00 -7.90
C ASN A 94 11.48 15.57 -6.70
N ASN A 95 10.78 16.05 -5.67
CA ASN A 95 11.38 16.71 -4.51
C ASN A 95 11.51 15.76 -3.31
N PRO A 96 12.72 15.37 -2.88
CA PRO A 96 12.93 14.51 -1.71
C PRO A 96 12.25 14.95 -0.41
N CYS A 97 12.02 16.25 -0.24
CA CYS A 97 11.34 16.79 0.94
C CYS A 97 9.81 16.77 0.85
N SER A 98 9.25 16.33 -0.28
CA SER A 98 7.82 16.10 -0.40
C SER A 98 7.41 14.76 0.23
N ASP A 99 6.23 14.75 0.83
CA ASP A 99 5.52 13.54 1.24
C ASP A 99 5.06 12.66 0.06
N GLU A 100 5.09 13.20 -1.16
CA GLU A 100 4.78 12.49 -2.41
C GLU A 100 6.02 12.18 -3.25
N PHE A 101 7.21 12.29 -2.65
CA PHE A 101 8.46 12.01 -3.36
C PHE A 101 8.46 10.58 -3.91
N GLN A 102 8.60 10.47 -5.23
CA GLN A 102 8.46 9.20 -5.94
C GLN A 102 9.70 8.30 -5.88
N GLY A 103 10.84 8.81 -5.42
CA GLY A 103 12.12 8.13 -5.59
C GLY A 103 12.70 8.35 -7.00
N PRO A 104 13.96 7.95 -7.24
CA PRO A 104 14.69 8.27 -8.47
C PRO A 104 14.16 7.56 -9.73
N TYR A 105 13.51 6.40 -9.57
CA TYR A 105 12.92 5.60 -10.64
C TYR A 105 11.86 4.65 -10.07
N PRO A 106 10.96 4.10 -10.89
CA PRO A 106 9.95 3.14 -10.42
C PRO A 106 10.60 1.92 -9.75
N PHE A 107 10.02 1.48 -8.62
CA PHE A 107 10.51 0.35 -7.84
C PHE A 107 11.96 0.53 -7.36
N SER A 108 12.37 1.79 -7.12
CA SER A 108 13.66 2.07 -6.46
C SER A 108 13.70 1.51 -5.04
N GLU A 109 12.54 1.42 -4.38
CA GLU A 109 12.44 0.98 -3.01
C GLU A 109 12.32 -0.56 -2.94
N PRO A 110 13.04 -1.22 -2.01
CA PRO A 110 12.96 -2.67 -1.88
C PRO A 110 11.55 -3.16 -1.53
N GLU A 111 10.75 -2.38 -0.79
CA GLU A 111 9.41 -2.75 -0.37
C GLU A 111 8.43 -2.82 -1.56
N THR A 112 8.44 -1.79 -2.42
CA THR A 112 7.58 -1.76 -3.62
C THR A 112 8.03 -2.78 -4.66
N ARG A 113 9.34 -2.92 -4.86
CA ARG A 113 9.91 -3.93 -5.77
C ARG A 113 9.52 -5.34 -5.34
N SER A 114 9.69 -5.68 -4.06
CA SER A 114 9.37 -7.02 -3.55
C SER A 114 7.89 -7.35 -3.68
N LEU A 115 7.00 -6.37 -3.44
CA LEU A 115 5.56 -6.56 -3.63
C LEU A 115 5.22 -6.80 -5.11
N ALA A 116 5.82 -6.04 -6.02
CA ALA A 116 5.60 -6.19 -7.46
C ALA A 116 6.12 -7.53 -7.99
N GLU A 117 7.32 -7.94 -7.59
CA GLU A 117 7.91 -9.25 -7.94
C GLU A 117 7.03 -10.39 -7.44
N LYS A 118 6.63 -10.34 -6.16
CA LYS A 118 5.72 -11.34 -5.59
C LYS A 118 4.41 -11.40 -6.35
N ALA A 119 3.81 -10.26 -6.68
CA ALA A 119 2.60 -10.23 -7.49
C ALA A 119 2.83 -10.90 -8.84
N VAL A 120 3.88 -10.51 -9.59
CA VAL A 120 4.22 -11.05 -10.92
C VAL A 120 4.46 -12.56 -10.88
N ASP A 121 5.14 -13.08 -9.87
CA ASP A 121 5.39 -14.52 -9.73
C ASP A 121 4.08 -15.30 -9.52
N GLU A 122 3.18 -14.79 -8.68
CA GLU A 122 1.84 -15.36 -8.52
C GLU A 122 1.05 -15.27 -9.84
N ILE A 123 1.18 -14.16 -10.58
CA ILE A 123 0.51 -14.00 -11.87
C ILE A 123 0.97 -15.06 -12.86
N ARG A 124 2.29 -15.28 -12.95
CA ARG A 124 2.88 -16.24 -13.88
C ARG A 124 2.54 -17.68 -13.51
N ALA A 125 2.44 -17.98 -12.22
CA ALA A 125 2.02 -19.30 -11.74
C ALA A 125 0.57 -19.62 -12.12
N PHE A 126 -0.29 -18.60 -12.28
CA PHE A 126 -1.71 -18.77 -12.56
C PHE A 126 -2.08 -18.34 -13.99
N ARG A 127 -2.11 -19.30 -14.93
CA ARG A 127 -2.69 -19.05 -16.26
C ARG A 127 -4.21 -18.85 -16.14
N GLY A 128 -4.71 -17.65 -16.46
CA GLY A 128 -6.16 -17.40 -16.66
C GLY A 128 -6.87 -16.56 -15.59
N THR A 129 -6.18 -15.91 -14.66
CA THR A 129 -6.80 -15.22 -13.51
C THR A 129 -6.98 -13.72 -13.70
N LYS A 130 -8.06 -13.21 -13.09
CA LYS A 130 -8.40 -11.79 -12.96
C LYS A 130 -7.88 -11.29 -11.60
N TYR A 131 -7.09 -10.21 -11.60
CA TYR A 131 -6.50 -9.63 -10.38
C TYR A 131 -7.41 -8.56 -9.81
N GLU A 132 -7.62 -8.58 -8.49
CA GLU A 132 -8.29 -7.53 -7.73
C GLU A 132 -7.30 -6.99 -6.68
N LEU A 133 -6.73 -5.81 -6.93
CA LEU A 133 -5.87 -5.11 -5.97
C LEU A 133 -6.73 -4.07 -5.24
N GLY A 134 -7.08 -4.34 -3.99
CA GLY A 134 -7.90 -3.44 -3.18
C GLY A 134 -7.14 -2.94 -1.95
N THR A 135 -7.04 -1.63 -1.80
CA THR A 135 -6.87 -1.00 -0.49
C THR A 135 -8.18 -0.32 -0.14
N ALA A 136 -8.62 -0.43 1.12
CA ALA A 136 -9.67 0.44 1.64
C ALA A 136 -9.14 1.88 1.61
N ALA A 137 -9.55 2.61 0.58
CA ALA A 137 -9.47 4.06 0.48
C ALA A 137 -10.58 4.48 -0.47
N ASP A 138 -11.46 5.33 0.02
CA ASP A 138 -12.71 5.71 -0.62
C ASP A 138 -12.57 6.05 -2.11
N ILE A 139 -13.52 5.46 -2.83
CA ILE A 139 -13.92 5.73 -4.20
C ILE A 139 -14.18 7.23 -4.30
N LEU A 140 -13.36 8.03 -5.00
CA LEU A 140 -13.78 9.30 -5.65
C LEU A 140 -12.73 10.09 -6.46
N ALA A 141 -11.46 9.68 -6.69
CA ALA A 141 -10.54 10.51 -7.48
C ALA A 141 -9.40 9.82 -8.27
N TRP A 142 -8.84 10.62 -9.20
CA TRP A 142 -8.15 10.33 -10.46
C TRP A 142 -6.80 9.58 -10.45
N PHE A 143 -6.39 8.94 -9.36
CA PHE A 143 -5.15 8.14 -9.32
C PHE A 143 -5.23 6.90 -8.40
N GLY A 144 -6.44 6.40 -8.11
CA GLY A 144 -6.65 5.07 -7.55
C GLY A 144 -6.86 4.03 -8.67
N PHE A 145 -6.54 2.76 -8.43
CA PHE A 145 -6.94 1.67 -9.32
C PHE A 145 -8.48 1.67 -9.44
N GLN A 146 -9.04 2.33 -10.44
CA GLN A 146 -10.47 2.29 -10.72
C GLN A 146 -10.79 0.97 -11.41
N MET A 147 -11.08 -0.05 -10.61
CA MET A 147 -11.76 -1.23 -11.10
C MET A 147 -13.24 -0.93 -11.25
N LYS A 148 -13.88 -1.37 -12.34
CA LYS A 148 -15.32 -1.22 -12.48
C LYS A 148 -15.99 -1.94 -11.29
N PRO A 149 -17.09 -1.41 -10.70
CA PRO A 149 -17.70 -2.01 -9.51
C PRO A 149 -18.02 -3.51 -9.63
N HIS A 150 -18.40 -3.99 -10.82
CA HIS A 150 -18.65 -5.42 -11.08
C HIS A 150 -17.38 -6.29 -11.20
N TRP A 151 -16.20 -5.69 -11.04
CA TRP A 151 -14.90 -6.35 -10.92
C TRP A 151 -14.34 -6.24 -9.50
N LEU A 152 -15.11 -5.73 -8.56
CA LEU A 152 -14.76 -5.70 -7.15
C LEU A 152 -15.65 -6.70 -6.45
N LEU A 153 -15.07 -7.72 -5.82
CA LEU A 153 -15.76 -8.50 -4.80
C LEU A 153 -15.63 -7.73 -3.48
N PRO A 154 -16.68 -7.08 -2.97
CA PRO A 154 -16.63 -6.44 -1.67
C PRO A 154 -16.38 -7.53 -0.62
N THR A 155 -15.18 -7.55 -0.06
CA THR A 155 -14.80 -8.52 0.98
C THR A 155 -14.72 -7.85 2.35
N ALA A 156 -14.60 -6.52 2.39
CA ALA A 156 -14.53 -5.75 3.63
C ALA A 156 -14.96 -4.29 3.45
N GLN A 157 -15.43 -3.70 4.55
CA GLN A 157 -15.90 -2.33 4.68
C GLN A 157 -15.16 -1.69 5.84
N GLU A 158 -14.72 -0.46 5.64
CA GLU A 158 -14.16 0.35 6.71
C GLU A 158 -15.27 0.88 7.62
N THR A 159 -15.09 0.73 8.93
CA THR A 159 -16.02 1.18 9.95
C THR A 159 -15.27 2.04 10.98
N TRP A 160 -16.00 2.78 11.81
CA TRP A 160 -15.43 3.51 12.95
C TRP A 160 -14.60 2.65 13.91
N HIS A 161 -14.81 1.32 13.91
CA HIS A 161 -14.07 0.35 14.74
C HIS A 161 -12.99 -0.41 13.95
N GLY A 162 -12.62 0.07 12.77
CA GLY A 162 -11.68 -0.57 11.83
C GLY A 162 -12.37 -1.34 10.71
N ILE A 163 -11.66 -2.28 10.10
CA ILE A 163 -12.15 -3.02 8.93
C ILE A 163 -13.07 -4.17 9.37
N ARG A 164 -14.30 -4.19 8.83
CA ARG A 164 -15.28 -5.26 8.97
C ARG A 164 -15.36 -6.04 7.68
N VAL A 165 -15.16 -7.35 7.72
CA VAL A 165 -15.42 -8.23 6.57
C VAL A 165 -16.92 -8.18 6.22
N ILE A 166 -17.24 -7.78 4.98
CA ILE A 166 -18.59 -7.70 4.40
C ILE A 166 -18.62 -8.58 3.16
N ILE A 167 -18.35 -9.86 3.36
CA ILE A 167 -18.56 -10.85 2.32
C ILE A 167 -20.08 -10.97 2.13
N ASP A 168 -20.56 -10.71 0.91
CA ASP A 168 -21.99 -10.68 0.56
C ASP A 168 -22.78 -11.83 1.22
N GLN A 169 -23.90 -11.43 1.84
CA GLN A 169 -24.96 -12.30 2.36
C GLN A 169 -25.78 -12.89 1.22
#